data_AF-A0A6F9WRR3-F1
#
_entry.id   AF-A0A6F9WRR3-F1
#
_cell.length_a   1.000
_cell.length_b   1.000
_cell.length_c   1.000
_cell.angle_alpha   90.00
_cell.angle_beta   90.00
_cell.angle_gamma   90.00
#
_symmetry.space_group_name_H-M   'P 1'
#
loop_
_entity.id
_entity.type
_entity.pdbx_description
1 polymer ?
#
loop_
_entity_poly.entity_id
_entity_poly.type
_entity_poly.pdbx_seq_one_letter_code
_entity_poly.pdbx_strand_id
1 'polypeptide(L)'
;MIELNLAFVIQMVNFGILVLILNLFLYKPIRKVLAERRQVVESAREKTVAVDAEVQEKMARYEARLHEAKLEAGNQRAEALKQAQIEETAVLEKARKEASDSLASIRTRVASEAAQARELLKKQAEALSGDICEKILGRSL
;
A
#
# COMPACT_ATOMS: atom_id res chain seq x y z
N MET A 1 32.27 -6.12 -95.59
CA MET A 1 31.65 -7.45 -95.39
C MET A 1 31.87 -7.83 -93.94
N ILE A 2 30.80 -7.83 -93.14
CA ILE A 2 30.84 -8.47 -91.81
C ILE A 2 30.55 -9.93 -92.10
N GLU A 3 31.60 -10.75 -92.21
CA GLU A 3 31.39 -12.19 -92.27
C GLU A 3 30.98 -12.67 -90.88
N LEU A 4 29.70 -13.02 -90.74
CA LEU A 4 29.17 -13.66 -89.55
C LEU A 4 29.69 -15.11 -89.52
N ASN A 5 30.96 -15.26 -89.18
CA ASN A 5 31.64 -16.55 -89.11
C ASN A 5 31.27 -17.30 -87.83
N LEU A 6 31.31 -18.63 -87.87
CA LEU A 6 31.04 -19.53 -86.73
C LEU A 6 31.83 -19.13 -85.46
N ALA A 7 33.01 -18.55 -85.62
CA ALA A 7 33.83 -17.99 -84.55
C ALA A 7 33.11 -16.90 -83.73
N PHE A 8 32.30 -16.05 -84.36
CA PHE A 8 31.53 -15.01 -83.67
C PHE A 8 30.46 -15.63 -82.76
N VAL A 9 29.78 -16.68 -83.23
CA VAL A 9 28.79 -17.42 -82.43
C VAL A 9 29.47 -18.11 -81.24
N ILE A 10 30.63 -18.75 -81.47
CA ILE A 10 31.41 -19.39 -80.40
C ILE A 10 31.86 -18.35 -79.35
N GLN A 11 32.30 -17.16 -79.78
CA GLN A 11 32.71 -16.09 -78.87
C GLN A 11 31.54 -15.51 -78.08
N MET A 12 30.35 -15.40 -78.68
CA MET A 12 29.13 -14.99 -77.97
C MET A 12 28.72 -16.02 -76.90
N VAL A 13 28.82 -17.31 -77.21
CA VAL A 13 28.57 -18.39 -76.24
C VAL A 13 29.59 -18.35 -75.10
N ASN A 14 30.88 -18.16 -75.41
CA ASN A 14 31.93 -18.02 -74.41
C ASN A 14 31.67 -16.83 -73.46
N PHE A 15 31.31 -15.68 -74.02
CA PHE A 15 30.94 -14.50 -73.25
C PHE A 15 29.70 -14.75 -72.38
N GLY A 16 28.67 -15.43 -72.92
CA GLY A 16 27.48 -15.81 -72.16
C GLY A 16 27.80 -16.74 -70.98
N ILE A 17 28.67 -17.73 -71.18
CA ILE A 17 29.16 -18.62 -70.10
C ILE A 17 29.92 -17.81 -69.06
N LEU A 18 30.81 -16.90 -69.47
CA LEU A 18 31.55 -16.02 -68.55
C LEU A 18 30.60 -15.17 -67.70
N VAL A 19 29.58 -14.57 -68.32
CA VAL A 19 28.56 -13.78 -67.61
C VAL A 19 27.78 -14.65 -66.61
N LEU A 20 27.42 -15.87 -66.97
CA LEU A 20 26.76 -16.80 -66.05
C LEU A 20 27.64 -17.15 -64.84
N ILE A 21 28.92 -17.46 -65.09
CA ILE A 21 29.90 -17.74 -64.03
C ILE A 21 30.03 -16.53 -63.12
N LEU A 22 30.22 -15.33 -63.68
CA LEU A 22 30.39 -14.10 -62.92
C LEU A 22 29.13 -13.73 -62.11
N ASN A 23 27.94 -13.96 -62.68
CA ASN A 23 26.68 -13.74 -61.98
C ASN A 23 26.55 -14.67 -60.76
N LEU A 24 26.93 -15.94 -60.91
CA LEU A 24 26.84 -16.94 -59.84
C LEU A 24 27.94 -16.74 -58.77
N PHE A 25 29.18 -16.50 -59.19
CA PHE A 25 30.34 -16.42 -58.30
C PHE A 25 30.60 -15.04 -57.68
N LEU A 26 30.18 -13.95 -58.33
CA LEU A 26 30.53 -12.59 -57.88
C LEU A 26 29.30 -11.75 -57.54
N TYR A 27 28.36 -11.61 -58.46
CA TYR A 27 27.21 -10.71 -58.25
C TYR A 27 26.26 -11.21 -57.15
N LYS A 28 25.94 -12.51 -57.11
CA LYS A 28 25.12 -13.10 -56.04
C LYS A 28 25.74 -12.94 -54.64
N PRO A 29 26.99 -13.34 -54.37
CA PRO A 29 27.57 -13.19 -53.03
C PRO A 29 27.77 -11.74 -52.62
N ILE A 30 28.15 -10.84 -53.52
CA ILE A 30 28.27 -9.40 -53.20
C ILE A 30 26.91 -8.83 -52.78
N ARG A 31 25.83 -9.14 -53.51
CA ARG A 31 24.48 -8.71 -53.14
C ARG A 31 24.06 -9.28 -51.79
N LYS A 32 24.38 -10.54 -51.51
CA LYS A 32 24.08 -11.18 -50.22
C LYS A 32 24.79 -10.46 -49.07
N VAL A 33 26.08 -10.21 -49.18
CA VAL A 33 26.86 -9.50 -48.14
C VAL A 33 26.33 -8.07 -47.94
N LEU A 34 25.95 -7.40 -49.01
CA LEU A 34 25.39 -6.04 -48.91
C LEU A 34 24.01 -6.03 -48.25
N ALA A 35 23.16 -7.03 -48.54
CA ALA A 35 21.87 -7.22 -47.89
C ALA A 35 22.03 -7.56 -46.40
N GLU A 36 22.96 -8.47 -46.08
CA GLU A 36 23.27 -8.86 -44.70
C GLU A 36 23.79 -7.67 -43.88
N ARG A 37 24.70 -6.87 -44.43
CA ARG A 37 25.15 -5.63 -43.78
C ARG A 37 24.00 -4.65 -43.53
N ARG A 38 23.11 -4.46 -44.51
CA ARG A 38 21.92 -3.60 -44.34
C ARG A 38 21.00 -4.15 -43.24
N GLN A 39 20.75 -5.45 -43.22
CA GLN A 39 19.91 -6.10 -42.23
C GLN A 39 20.48 -5.99 -40.81
N VAL A 40 21.79 -6.16 -40.64
CA VAL A 40 22.45 -6.00 -39.33
C VAL A 40 22.30 -4.57 -38.81
N VAL A 41 22.50 -3.56 -39.67
CA VAL A 41 22.35 -2.15 -39.27
C VAL A 41 20.90 -1.82 -38.94
N GLU A 42 19.95 -2.27 -39.76
CA GLU A 42 18.52 -2.00 -39.53
C GLU A 42 18.03 -2.69 -38.26
N SER A 43 18.34 -3.99 -38.09
CA SER A 43 17.95 -4.72 -36.89
C SER A 43 18.61 -4.18 -35.62
N ALA A 44 19.84 -3.64 -35.69
CA ALA A 44 20.46 -2.96 -34.57
C ALA A 44 19.69 -1.68 -34.19
N ARG A 45 19.26 -0.90 -35.18
CA ARG A 45 18.43 0.31 -34.94
C ARG A 45 17.06 -0.05 -34.35
N GLU A 46 16.37 -1.03 -34.93
CA GLU A 46 15.08 -1.50 -34.42
C GLU A 46 15.19 -1.99 -32.98
N LYS A 47 16.25 -2.75 -32.65
CA LYS A 47 16.53 -3.19 -31.28
C LYS A 47 16.72 -2.03 -30.32
N THR A 48 17.49 -1.00 -30.71
CA THR A 48 17.67 0.18 -29.86
C THR A 48 16.34 0.87 -29.58
N VAL A 49 15.53 1.11 -30.62
CA VAL A 49 14.21 1.74 -30.47
C VAL A 49 13.29 0.90 -29.59
N ALA A 50 13.27 -0.42 -29.76
CA ALA A 50 12.47 -1.32 -28.95
C ALA A 50 12.91 -1.33 -27.48
N VAL A 51 14.23 -1.35 -27.23
CA VAL A 51 14.78 -1.29 -25.87
C VAL A 51 14.47 0.05 -25.20
N ASP A 52 14.61 1.16 -25.91
CA ASP A 52 14.27 2.48 -25.38
C ASP A 52 12.77 2.56 -25.04
N ALA A 53 11.90 2.05 -25.91
CA ALA A 53 10.46 1.98 -25.65
C ALA A 53 10.13 1.12 -24.43
N GLU A 54 10.76 -0.05 -24.29
CA GLU A 54 10.58 -0.95 -23.14
C GLU A 54 11.07 -0.31 -21.83
N VAL A 55 12.20 0.41 -21.88
CA VAL A 55 12.72 1.15 -20.72
C VAL A 55 11.75 2.26 -20.31
N GLN A 56 11.26 3.06 -21.27
CA GLN A 56 10.28 4.11 -20.98
C GLN A 56 8.99 3.53 -20.40
N GLU A 57 8.49 2.42 -20.95
CA GLU A 57 7.30 1.75 -20.42
C GLU A 57 7.53 1.24 -18.99
N LYS A 58 8.67 0.58 -18.73
CA LYS A 58 9.01 0.08 -17.39
C LYS A 58 9.17 1.22 -16.39
N MET A 59 9.79 2.33 -16.78
CA MET A 59 9.92 3.52 -15.95
C MET A 59 8.56 4.13 -15.63
N ALA A 60 7.69 4.31 -16.63
CA ALA A 60 6.34 4.82 -16.41
C ALA A 60 5.51 3.90 -15.48
N ARG A 61 5.59 2.58 -15.66
CA ARG A 61 4.94 1.61 -14.76
C ARG A 61 5.52 1.67 -13.35
N TYR A 62 6.83 1.82 -13.20
CA TYR A 62 7.48 1.94 -11.91
C TYR A 62 7.06 3.22 -11.17
N GLU A 63 7.04 4.35 -11.86
CA GLU A 63 6.58 5.63 -11.32
C GLU A 63 5.11 5.58 -10.92
N ALA A 64 4.25 4.98 -11.75
CA ALA A 64 2.84 4.78 -11.44
C ALA A 64 2.65 3.93 -10.17
N ARG A 65 3.35 2.80 -10.06
CA ARG A 65 3.32 1.94 -8.86
C ARG A 65 3.84 2.65 -7.63
N LEU A 66 4.90 3.45 -7.76
CA LEU A 66 5.44 4.23 -6.65
C LEU A 66 4.44 5.29 -6.18
N HIS A 67 3.73 5.94 -7.11
CA HIS A 67 2.70 6.91 -6.78
C HIS A 67 1.50 6.24 -6.09
N GLU A 68 1.03 5.13 -6.63
CA GLU A 68 -0.05 4.32 -6.05
C GLU A 68 0.30 3.85 -4.63
N ALA A 69 1.49 3.28 -4.43
CA ALA A 69 1.95 2.84 -3.11
C ALA A 69 2.03 4.01 -2.10
N LYS A 70 2.45 5.21 -2.54
CA LYS A 70 2.45 6.41 -1.68
C LYS A 70 1.03 6.84 -1.32
N LEU A 71 0.11 6.77 -2.26
CA LEU A 71 -1.29 7.12 -2.05
C LEU A 71 -1.95 6.14 -1.07
N GLU A 72 -1.76 4.84 -1.27
CA GLU A 72 -2.24 3.79 -0.38
C GLU A 72 -1.67 3.94 1.03
N ALA A 73 -0.36 4.16 1.17
CA ALA A 73 0.27 4.38 2.47
C ALA A 73 -0.28 5.65 3.16
N GLY A 74 -0.53 6.72 2.40
CA GLY A 74 -1.17 7.93 2.90
C GLY A 74 -2.59 7.68 3.41
N ASN A 75 -3.38 6.94 2.64
CA ASN A 75 -4.75 6.58 3.00
C ASN A 75 -4.80 5.66 4.23
N GLN A 76 -3.97 4.62 4.28
CA GLN A 76 -3.87 3.73 5.44
C GLN A 76 -3.47 4.50 6.69
N ARG A 77 -2.52 5.43 6.59
CA ARG A 77 -2.12 6.27 7.72
C ARG A 77 -3.26 7.17 8.18
N ALA A 78 -3.99 7.78 7.25
CA ALA A 78 -5.14 8.63 7.59
C ALA A 78 -6.26 7.83 8.26
N GLU A 79 -6.53 6.62 7.77
CA GLU A 79 -7.54 5.72 8.33
C GLU A 79 -7.15 5.23 9.73
N ALA A 80 -5.89 4.82 9.92
CA ALA A 80 -5.34 4.44 11.21
C ALA A 80 -5.42 5.58 12.24
N LEU A 81 -5.10 6.83 11.83
CA LEU A 81 -5.23 7.99 12.71
C LEU A 81 -6.69 8.27 13.09
N LYS A 82 -7.61 8.12 12.14
CA LYS A 82 -9.05 8.29 12.39
C LYS A 82 -9.57 7.22 13.36
N GLN A 83 -9.19 5.95 13.16
CA GLN A 83 -9.55 4.86 14.08
C GLN A 83 -8.96 5.09 15.46
N ALA A 84 -7.69 5.51 15.56
CA ALA A 84 -7.06 5.84 16.83
C ALA A 84 -7.80 6.97 17.57
N GLN A 85 -8.23 8.04 16.88
CA GLN A 85 -9.03 9.10 17.50
C GLN A 85 -10.40 8.62 17.98
N ILE A 86 -11.07 7.76 17.22
CA ILE A 86 -12.35 7.17 17.60
C ILE A 86 -12.18 6.30 18.84
N GLU A 87 -11.15 5.46 18.87
CA GLU A 87 -10.84 4.58 19.99
C GLU A 87 -10.42 5.37 21.23
N GLU A 88 -9.57 6.39 21.09
CA GLU A 88 -9.19 7.30 22.17
C GLU A 88 -10.43 7.97 22.78
N THR A 89 -11.33 8.49 21.95
CA THR A 89 -12.58 9.11 22.40
C THR A 89 -13.47 8.09 23.12
N ALA A 90 -13.59 6.87 22.59
CA ALA A 90 -14.39 5.81 23.20
C ALA A 90 -13.84 5.38 24.57
N VAL A 91 -12.50 5.27 24.69
CA VAL A 91 -11.82 4.94 25.95
C VAL A 91 -12.01 6.05 26.97
N LEU A 92 -11.85 7.32 26.57
CA LEU A 92 -12.06 8.47 27.44
C LEU A 92 -13.51 8.56 27.93
N GLU A 93 -14.49 8.36 27.06
CA GLU A 93 -15.91 8.38 27.43
C GLU A 93 -16.26 7.21 28.36
N LYS A 94 -15.71 6.02 28.11
CA LYS A 94 -15.86 4.87 29.02
C LYS A 94 -15.27 5.17 30.39
N ALA A 95 -14.05 5.70 30.45
CA ALA A 95 -13.40 6.07 31.71
C ALA A 95 -14.19 7.16 32.47
N ARG A 96 -14.72 8.17 31.77
CA ARG A 96 -15.61 9.20 32.37
C ARG A 96 -16.88 8.60 32.93
N LYS A 97 -17.51 7.67 32.21
CA LYS A 97 -18.72 7.00 32.65
C LYS A 97 -18.46 6.13 33.89
N GLU A 98 -17.41 5.33 33.88
CA GLU A 98 -16.98 4.53 35.03
C GLU A 98 -16.67 5.40 36.25
N ALA A 99 -15.99 6.54 36.05
CA ALA A 99 -15.72 7.49 37.12
C ALA A 99 -17.02 8.08 37.70
N SER A 100 -17.98 8.47 36.83
CA SER A 100 -19.29 8.98 37.25
C SER A 100 -20.10 7.94 38.02
N ASP A 101 -20.14 6.71 37.53
CA ASP A 101 -20.87 5.59 38.15
C ASP A 101 -20.24 5.23 39.51
N SER A 102 -18.91 5.22 39.59
CA SER A 102 -18.18 5.04 40.85
C SER A 102 -18.52 6.16 41.84
N LEU A 103 -18.49 7.42 41.42
CA LEU A 103 -18.81 8.57 42.28
C LEU A 103 -20.26 8.53 42.78
N ALA A 104 -21.20 8.13 41.93
CA ALA A 104 -22.59 7.92 42.30
C ALA A 104 -22.74 6.79 43.34
N SER A 105 -22.06 5.65 43.13
CA SER A 105 -22.08 4.53 44.07
C SER A 105 -21.51 4.90 45.44
N ILE A 106 -20.41 5.68 45.48
CA ILE A 106 -19.81 6.18 46.71
C ILE A 106 -20.78 7.11 47.43
N ARG A 107 -21.41 8.05 46.73
CA ARG A 107 -22.41 8.96 47.33
C ARG A 107 -23.58 8.19 47.95
N THR A 108 -24.10 7.17 47.26
CA THR A 108 -25.19 6.34 47.80
C THR A 108 -24.74 5.56 49.03
N ARG A 109 -23.52 4.99 49.03
CA ARG A 109 -22.95 4.32 50.20
C ARG A 109 -22.79 5.26 51.39
N VAL A 110 -22.20 6.44 51.17
CA VAL A 110 -22.02 7.45 52.22
C VAL A 110 -23.37 7.92 52.79
N ALA A 111 -24.38 8.12 51.95
CA ALA A 111 -25.72 8.47 52.41
C ALA A 111 -26.36 7.36 53.26
N SER A 112 -26.17 6.10 52.88
CA SER A 112 -26.65 4.94 53.65
C SER A 112 -25.93 4.81 54.99
N GLU A 113 -24.60 4.91 54.99
CA GLU A 113 -23.77 4.86 56.22
C GLU A 113 -24.13 6.01 57.17
N ALA A 114 -24.34 7.22 56.65
CA ALA A 114 -24.77 8.37 57.44
C ALA A 114 -26.17 8.17 58.05
N ALA A 115 -27.12 7.59 57.31
CA ALA A 115 -28.45 7.27 57.83
C ALA A 115 -28.38 6.23 58.95
N GLN A 116 -27.60 5.16 58.77
CA GLN A 116 -27.38 4.12 59.79
C GLN A 116 -26.73 4.70 61.05
N ALA A 117 -25.69 5.52 60.91
CA ALA A 117 -25.03 6.18 62.03
C ALA A 117 -25.99 7.09 62.80
N ARG A 118 -26.86 7.82 62.09
CA ARG A 118 -27.86 8.72 62.69
C ARG A 118 -28.91 7.94 63.50
N GLU A 119 -29.34 6.79 63.00
CA GLU A 119 -30.26 5.89 63.71
C GLU A 119 -29.61 5.29 64.96
N LEU A 120 -28.34 4.88 64.86
CA LEU A 120 -27.57 4.35 65.99
C LEU A 120 -27.41 5.40 67.10
N LEU A 121 -27.04 6.63 66.73
CA LEU A 121 -26.91 7.76 67.66
C LEU A 121 -28.25 8.09 68.33
N LYS A 122 -29.37 8.01 67.61
CA LYS A 122 -30.69 8.25 68.18
C LYS A 122 -31.04 7.21 69.24
N LYS A 123 -30.80 5.92 68.97
CA LYS A 123 -30.98 4.84 69.96
C LYS A 123 -30.08 5.03 71.18
N GLN A 124 -28.82 5.42 70.98
CA GLN A 124 -27.90 5.71 72.09
C GLN A 124 -28.33 6.92 72.90
N ALA A 125 -28.87 7.96 72.26
CA ALA A 125 -29.40 9.15 72.95
C ALA A 125 -30.66 8.82 73.77
N GLU A 126 -31.54 7.96 73.27
CA GLU A 126 -32.72 7.48 74.02
C GLU A 126 -32.29 6.64 75.23
N ALA A 127 -31.34 5.72 75.06
CA ALA A 127 -30.78 4.93 76.16
C ALA A 127 -30.11 5.81 77.24
N LEU A 128 -29.26 6.75 76.82
CA LEU A 128 -28.61 7.69 77.73
C LEU A 128 -29.62 8.58 78.47
N SER A 129 -30.69 9.00 77.78
CA SER A 129 -31.76 9.78 78.39
C SER A 129 -32.53 8.97 79.45
N GLY A 130 -32.73 7.66 79.21
CA GLY A 130 -33.24 6.70 80.19
C GLY A 130 -32.35 6.61 81.43
N ASP A 131 -31.05 6.37 81.24
CA ASP A 131 -30.06 6.30 82.31
C ASP A 131 -29.98 7.58 83.15
N ILE A 132 -30.09 8.75 82.50
CA ILE A 132 -30.12 10.06 83.19
C ILE A 132 -31.39 10.22 84.01
N CYS A 133 -32.56 9.90 83.45
CA CYS A 133 -33.83 9.92 84.17
C CYS A 133 -33.80 8.99 85.38
N GLU A 134 -33.24 7.78 85.24
CA GLU A 134 -33.14 6.81 86.32
C GLU A 134 -32.22 7.30 87.46
N LYS A 135 -31.09 7.93 87.12
CA LYS A 135 -30.18 8.54 88.11
C LYS A 135 -30.77 9.77 88.82
N ILE A 136 -31.57 10.58 88.14
CA ILE A 136 -32.15 11.81 88.72
C ILE A 136 -33.42 11.51 89.54
N LEU A 137 -34.27 10.58 89.09
CA LEU A 137 -35.55 10.24 89.74
C LEU A 137 -35.39 9.21 90.87
N GLY A 138 -34.23 8.57 91.00
CA GLY A 138 -33.87 7.75 92.17
C GLY A 138 -34.76 6.54 92.40
N ARG A 139 -35.51 6.09 91.38
CA ARG A 139 -36.44 4.98 91.48
C ARG A 139 -36.47 4.22 90.16
N SER A 140 -35.99 2.98 90.21
CA SER A 140 -35.98 2.03 89.10
C SER A 140 -37.39 1.83 88.56
N LEU A 141 -37.54 1.84 87.23
CA LEU A 141 -38.75 1.44 86.52
C LEU A 141 -38.56 0.02 85.98
#